data_AF-X8JUU8-F1
#
_entry.id   AF-X8JUU8-F1
#
_cell.length_a   1.000
_cell.length_b   1.000
_cell.length_c   1.000
_cell.angle_alpha   90.00
_cell.angle_beta   90.00
_cell.angle_gamma   90.00
#
_symmetry.space_group_name_H-M   'P 1'
#
loop_
_entity.id
_entity.type
_entity.pdbx_description
1 polymer ?
#
loop_
_entity_poly.entity_id
_entity_poly.type
_entity_poly.pdbx_seq_one_letter_code
_entity_poly.pdbx_strand_id
1 'polypeptide(L)'
;MRFLSIAAIAGLLTTSVYAHAVESRDNTSHLEARTFCKPGSEWTLFGCRDCAPGSFNPGGLLSRCRTCPSGSSSGSCESSCFCNPGSYSGSGRTAGEACTSCPAGYISGAGARDCQKCQANTYANGGSCLPCGPGYGSQPGSSSCTPMCQAGTYMSNGQCHPCSAGSYSNPGSSSCAACPAGMYSNANGASSCQNCPPGTTSAGGATSCGPVNCPAGKYSQNGSCQNCGPGTYSGPNSSSCYPCPGNTYSAGGTNSCAACPNGASSPPGSAQCSTTCRAGQFWSGSQCGTCPAGFYSKAGDAQCSDCPDDTYSSPGASSCNQCPTGKGCGSRSTSINQCIDKCPNGKVYSNGRCQNCPAGTYSNNNMCSTCPPGHVSNPGSNSCNACPSGSVPSGNGQGCGTCPRNTFSNGGSCSPCPAGSTSNPGSGSCGPQPSRRAQPVLASRPSCKSGQQSCPVLSGMGGEECIDIMRNLESCGGCVGAEGDEDEKYTGRDCTAIAHVNVVGCNQGRCQVESCREGYEPSGQSCVEKSAYVGKNGTSSHSSRAKRGLFSRHDTF
;
A
#
# COMPACT_ATOMS: atom_id res chain seq x y z
N MET A 1 21.26 78.22 0.93
CA MET A 1 21.71 79.38 1.75
C MET A 1 21.92 78.80 3.15
N ARG A 2 23.13 78.65 3.73
CA ARG A 2 24.16 79.65 4.11
C ARG A 2 23.55 80.86 4.86
N PHE A 3 23.99 81.31 6.03
CA PHE A 3 25.13 81.00 6.93
C PHE A 3 24.79 81.50 8.38
N LEU A 4 25.45 80.97 9.42
CA LEU A 4 26.05 81.60 10.65
C LEU A 4 25.56 83.01 11.14
N SER A 5 25.56 83.42 12.43
CA SER A 5 26.39 83.01 13.60
C SER A 5 26.04 83.71 14.95
N ILE A 6 26.72 83.29 16.04
CA ILE A 6 27.09 84.02 17.29
C ILE A 6 26.10 84.09 18.48
N ALA A 7 26.68 83.98 19.69
CA ALA A 7 26.07 83.94 21.03
C ALA A 7 26.45 85.18 21.87
N ALA A 8 25.85 85.36 23.07
CA ALA A 8 26.55 85.62 24.36
C ALA A 8 25.68 86.20 25.52
N ILE A 9 25.83 85.58 26.71
CA ILE A 9 25.89 86.17 28.08
C ILE A 9 24.59 86.62 28.81
N ALA A 10 24.59 86.28 30.12
CA ALA A 10 23.77 86.69 31.28
C ALA A 10 22.62 85.73 31.69
N GLY A 11 22.54 85.21 32.93
CA GLY A 11 23.47 85.32 34.06
C GLY A 11 23.25 84.28 35.17
N LEU A 12 24.36 83.75 35.67
CA LEU A 12 24.73 83.46 37.07
C LEU A 12 23.65 83.16 38.14
N LEU A 13 23.61 81.88 38.52
CA LEU A 13 23.79 81.35 39.89
C LEU A 13 23.10 82.03 41.08
N THR A 14 22.09 81.35 41.64
CA THR A 14 21.70 81.48 43.06
C THR A 14 21.61 80.09 43.73
N THR A 15 22.77 79.52 44.10
CA THR A 15 22.84 78.36 45.01
C THR A 15 23.13 78.84 46.42
N SER A 16 22.08 79.14 47.18
CA SER A 16 22.17 79.52 48.59
C SER A 16 22.49 78.30 49.45
N VAL A 17 23.77 77.98 49.60
CA VAL A 17 24.25 76.96 50.55
C VAL A 17 24.08 77.50 51.97
N TYR A 18 23.02 77.06 52.65
CA TYR A 18 22.78 77.37 54.06
C TYR A 18 23.68 76.50 54.96
N ALA A 19 24.97 76.84 54.99
CA ALA A 19 25.95 76.26 55.92
C ALA A 19 26.05 77.15 57.17
N HIS A 20 25.20 76.89 58.17
CA HIS A 20 25.46 77.39 59.52
C HIS A 20 26.48 76.50 60.21
N ALA A 21 27.76 76.85 60.07
CA ALA A 21 28.77 76.48 61.06
C ALA A 21 28.53 77.30 62.35
N VAL A 22 28.62 76.65 63.50
CA VAL A 22 28.63 77.30 64.81
C VAL A 22 29.86 76.79 65.55
N GLU A 23 30.87 77.63 65.71
CA GLU A 23 32.04 77.36 66.56
C GLU A 23 32.01 78.22 67.83
N SER A 24 32.07 77.54 68.98
CA SER A 24 32.60 77.98 70.30
C SER A 24 32.14 79.35 70.86
N ARG A 25 31.64 79.49 72.09
CA ARG A 25 32.08 78.93 73.38
C ARG A 25 30.95 79.15 74.39
N ASP A 26 30.59 78.14 75.19
CA ASP A 26 30.89 78.15 76.63
C ASP A 26 30.59 76.80 77.28
N ASN A 27 31.06 76.63 78.52
CA ASN A 27 31.33 75.35 79.14
C ASN A 27 30.23 74.91 80.14
N THR A 28 29.55 73.77 79.91
CA THR A 28 29.23 72.76 80.96
C THR A 28 28.51 71.51 80.40
N SER A 29 28.86 70.35 80.98
CA SER A 29 28.06 69.10 81.13
C SER A 29 27.34 68.43 79.93
N HIS A 30 27.94 67.33 79.48
CA HIS A 30 27.34 65.99 79.30
C HIS A 30 26.02 65.74 78.51
N LEU A 31 26.19 64.88 77.49
CA LEU A 31 25.30 63.80 77.01
C LEU A 31 24.07 64.16 76.13
N GLU A 32 23.94 63.37 75.05
CA GLU A 32 22.80 63.28 74.12
C GLU A 32 22.37 64.57 73.40
N ALA A 33 23.29 65.14 72.62
CA ALA A 33 22.90 65.71 71.32
C ALA A 33 22.38 64.57 70.43
N ARG A 34 21.10 64.21 70.55
CA ARG A 34 20.44 63.25 69.65
C ARG A 34 20.46 63.82 68.25
N THR A 35 21.28 63.24 67.39
CA THR A 35 21.41 63.62 65.98
C THR A 35 20.14 63.25 65.22
N PHE A 36 19.12 64.09 65.32
CA PHE A 36 17.86 63.88 64.62
C PHE A 36 18.05 64.10 63.13
N CYS A 37 17.83 63.04 62.35
CA CYS A 37 17.74 63.18 60.91
C CYS A 37 16.56 64.08 60.50
N LYS A 38 16.76 64.86 59.43
CA LYS A 38 15.68 65.59 58.77
C LYS A 38 14.52 64.64 58.42
N PRO A 39 13.26 65.12 58.37
CA PRO A 39 12.16 64.38 57.76
C PRO A 39 12.56 63.88 56.37
N GLY A 40 12.18 62.64 56.05
CA GLY A 40 12.59 61.93 54.84
C GLY A 40 13.89 61.12 54.96
N SER A 41 14.57 61.11 56.12
CA SER A 41 15.77 60.30 56.34
C SER A 41 15.68 59.50 57.64
N GLU A 42 16.33 58.34 57.70
CA GLU A 42 16.43 57.48 58.89
C GLU A 42 17.83 57.47 59.49
N TRP A 43 17.91 57.16 60.79
CA TRP A 43 19.18 57.03 61.48
C TRP A 43 19.77 55.63 61.27
N THR A 44 21.02 55.55 60.81
CA THR A 44 21.77 54.31 60.61
C THR A 44 23.08 54.32 61.40
N LEU A 45 23.75 53.17 61.49
CA LEU A 45 25.07 53.06 62.13
C LEU A 45 26.16 53.95 61.48
N PHE A 46 25.92 54.47 60.27
CA PHE A 46 26.82 55.36 59.54
C PHE A 46 26.26 56.81 59.42
N GLY A 47 25.27 57.17 60.24
CA GLY A 47 24.60 58.47 60.21
C GLY A 47 23.26 58.46 59.47
N CYS A 48 22.78 59.64 59.08
CA CYS A 48 21.48 59.80 58.42
C CYS A 48 21.50 59.33 56.96
N ARG A 49 20.56 58.47 56.60
CA ARG A 49 20.34 57.97 55.23
C ARG A 49 18.94 58.38 54.75
N ASP A 50 18.86 58.97 53.57
CA ASP A 50 17.56 59.31 52.96
C ASP A 50 16.73 58.04 52.68
N CYS A 51 15.41 58.12 52.90
CA CYS A 51 14.51 57.03 52.59
C CYS A 51 14.53 56.75 51.09
N ALA A 52 14.56 55.46 50.73
CA ALA A 52 14.43 55.01 49.35
C ALA A 52 13.01 55.31 48.81
N PRO A 53 12.84 55.44 47.48
CA PRO A 53 11.54 55.64 46.86
C PRO A 53 10.50 54.59 47.31
N GLY A 54 9.25 55.02 47.50
CA GLY A 54 8.19 54.19 48.07
C GLY A 54 8.25 54.03 49.59
N SER A 55 9.16 54.73 50.27
CA SER A 55 9.19 54.87 51.73
C SER A 55 9.30 56.34 52.16
N PHE A 56 8.81 56.65 53.35
CA PHE A 56 8.79 57.99 53.92
C PHE A 56 9.20 57.98 55.40
N ASN A 57 9.61 59.13 55.93
CA ASN A 57 9.75 59.33 57.38
C ASN A 57 9.24 60.72 57.76
N PRO A 58 8.14 60.87 58.54
CA PRO A 58 7.63 62.18 58.93
C PRO A 58 8.54 62.93 59.92
N GLY A 59 9.56 62.26 60.48
CA GLY A 59 10.42 62.78 61.54
C GLY A 59 9.88 62.46 62.95
N GLY A 60 10.71 62.71 63.97
CA GLY A 60 10.39 62.47 65.38
C GLY A 60 11.40 61.58 66.09
N LEU A 61 11.06 61.10 67.30
CA LEU A 61 11.99 60.39 68.20
C LEU A 61 12.36 58.96 67.76
N LEU A 62 11.75 58.43 66.70
CA LEU A 62 11.94 57.07 66.19
C LEU A 62 12.14 57.11 64.66
N SER A 63 13.23 57.73 64.22
CA SER A 63 13.58 58.01 62.82
C SER A 63 13.94 56.75 62.01
N ARG A 64 12.92 55.97 61.62
CA ARG A 64 13.02 54.88 60.65
C ARG A 64 12.08 55.10 59.47
N CYS A 65 12.53 54.74 58.27
CA CYS A 65 11.69 54.80 57.08
C CYS A 65 10.54 53.79 57.18
N ARG A 66 9.36 54.19 56.72
CA ARG A 66 8.16 53.36 56.64
C ARG A 66 7.74 53.25 55.19
N THR A 67 7.32 52.08 54.74
CA THR A 67 6.77 51.89 53.39
C THR A 67 5.48 52.68 53.23
N CYS A 68 5.26 53.25 52.05
CA CYS A 68 4.02 53.94 51.71
C CYS A 68 2.80 52.99 51.81
N PRO A 69 1.66 53.46 52.35
CA PRO A 69 0.43 52.67 52.38
C PRO A 69 -0.15 52.47 50.97
N SER A 70 -1.03 51.47 50.82
CA SER A 70 -1.62 51.08 49.52
C SER A 70 -2.20 52.27 48.74
N GLY A 71 -1.93 52.31 47.43
CA GLY A 71 -2.36 53.39 46.55
C GLY A 71 -1.53 54.68 46.64
N SER A 72 -0.39 54.69 47.35
CA SER A 72 0.52 55.83 47.44
C SER A 72 1.97 55.49 47.10
N SER A 73 2.77 56.49 46.78
CA SER A 73 4.22 56.38 46.59
C SER A 73 4.95 57.64 47.07
N SER A 74 6.27 57.60 47.10
CA SER A 74 7.14 58.71 47.47
C SER A 74 8.43 58.67 46.65
N GLY A 75 9.00 59.85 46.37
CA GLY A 75 10.38 59.97 45.93
C GLY A 75 11.39 59.64 47.03
N SER A 76 12.68 59.68 46.70
CA SER A 76 13.74 59.65 47.70
C SER A 76 13.68 60.89 48.59
N CYS A 77 14.02 60.74 49.88
CA CYS A 77 14.08 61.80 50.89
C CYS A 77 12.74 62.53 51.23
N GLU A 78 11.58 61.88 51.02
CA GLU A 78 10.27 62.46 51.33
C GLU A 78 9.73 62.16 52.74
N SER A 79 9.05 63.14 53.33
CA SER A 79 8.44 63.06 54.67
C SER A 79 7.00 62.53 54.69
N SER A 80 6.39 62.30 53.52
CA SER A 80 5.00 61.85 53.35
C SER A 80 4.83 61.25 51.95
N CYS A 81 4.00 60.21 51.80
CA CYS A 81 3.66 59.68 50.47
C CYS A 81 2.57 60.52 49.79
N PHE A 82 2.55 60.57 48.47
CA PHE A 82 1.44 61.12 47.67
C PHE A 82 0.62 59.98 47.04
N CYS A 83 -0.67 60.20 46.82
CA CYS A 83 -1.51 59.18 46.18
C CYS A 83 -1.12 58.97 44.72
N ASN A 84 -1.10 57.72 44.26
CA ASN A 84 -0.83 57.38 42.87
C ASN A 84 -2.01 57.81 41.97
N PRO A 85 -1.80 58.02 40.66
CA PRO A 85 -2.89 58.26 39.71
C PRO A 85 -3.97 57.16 39.81
N GLY A 86 -5.24 57.56 39.83
CA GLY A 86 -6.37 56.67 40.11
C GLY A 86 -6.74 56.52 41.59
N SER A 87 -6.00 57.15 42.52
CA SER A 87 -6.36 57.26 43.94
C SER A 87 -6.27 58.71 44.44
N TYR A 88 -6.88 59.00 45.60
CA TYR A 88 -6.89 60.32 46.24
C TYR A 88 -6.89 60.23 47.77
N SER A 89 -6.59 61.35 48.42
CA SER A 89 -6.83 61.58 49.85
C SER A 89 -7.10 63.08 50.08
N GLY A 90 -7.89 63.46 51.10
CA GLY A 90 -8.31 64.87 51.26
C GLY A 90 -7.17 65.90 51.35
N SER A 91 -5.99 65.47 51.79
CA SER A 91 -4.74 66.26 51.83
C SER A 91 -3.90 66.16 50.55
N GLY A 92 -4.08 65.10 49.74
CA GLY A 92 -3.23 64.73 48.60
C GLY A 92 -1.93 63.99 49.00
N ARG A 93 -1.67 63.90 50.31
CA ARG A 93 -0.49 63.26 50.92
C ARG A 93 -0.89 62.48 52.17
N THR A 94 -0.32 61.30 52.36
CA THR A 94 -0.58 60.41 53.50
C THR A 94 0.70 60.00 54.22
N ALA A 95 0.56 59.74 55.53
CA ALA A 95 1.61 59.27 56.42
C ALA A 95 1.18 58.01 57.20
N GLY A 96 0.10 57.32 56.78
CA GLY A 96 -0.37 56.11 57.43
C GLY A 96 -1.68 55.52 56.89
N GLU A 97 -2.57 56.35 56.34
CA GLU A 97 -3.83 55.89 55.74
C GLU A 97 -3.65 55.52 54.26
N ALA A 98 -4.31 54.46 53.80
CA ALA A 98 -4.32 54.10 52.38
C ALA A 98 -5.08 55.15 51.56
N CYS A 99 -4.64 55.39 50.31
CA CYS A 99 -5.37 56.27 49.41
C CYS A 99 -6.65 55.58 48.90
N THR A 100 -7.74 56.33 48.81
CA THR A 100 -9.01 55.83 48.29
C THR A 100 -8.94 55.78 46.77
N SER A 101 -9.27 54.64 46.15
CA SER A 101 -9.34 54.54 44.69
C SER A 101 -10.54 55.32 44.14
N CYS A 102 -10.37 55.97 42.99
CA CYS A 102 -11.48 56.63 42.32
C CYS A 102 -12.54 55.62 41.85
N PRO A 103 -13.84 55.91 42.02
CA PRO A 103 -14.91 55.09 41.47
C PRO A 103 -14.86 55.10 39.93
N ALA A 104 -15.39 54.05 39.31
CA ALA A 104 -15.44 53.97 37.85
C ALA A 104 -16.23 55.16 37.26
N GLY A 105 -15.75 55.70 36.14
CA GLY A 105 -16.17 56.97 35.55
C GLY A 105 -15.39 58.19 36.04
N TYR A 106 -14.46 58.04 36.99
CA TYR A 106 -13.65 59.13 37.55
C TYR A 106 -12.15 58.83 37.48
N ILE A 107 -11.35 59.89 37.44
CA ILE A 107 -9.88 59.84 37.29
C ILE A 107 -9.19 60.75 38.30
N SER A 108 -7.93 60.48 38.62
CA SER A 108 -7.10 61.39 39.41
C SER A 108 -5.64 61.36 38.95
N GLY A 109 -4.95 62.49 39.08
CA GLY A 109 -3.50 62.58 38.93
C GLY A 109 -2.76 62.20 40.21
N ALA A 110 -1.42 62.16 40.15
CA ALA A 110 -0.60 61.93 41.33
C ALA A 110 -0.80 63.06 42.36
N GLY A 111 -0.97 62.71 43.64
CA GLY A 111 -1.19 63.65 44.74
C GLY A 111 -2.56 64.34 44.75
N ALA A 112 -3.54 63.82 43.99
CA ALA A 112 -4.87 64.42 43.91
C ALA A 112 -5.63 64.42 45.24
N ARG A 113 -6.43 65.47 45.45
CA ARG A 113 -7.29 65.65 46.63
C ARG A 113 -8.71 65.14 46.48
N ASP A 114 -9.15 64.92 45.24
CA ASP A 114 -10.47 64.40 44.87
C ASP A 114 -10.39 63.78 43.46
N CYS A 115 -11.41 63.04 43.07
CA CYS A 115 -11.52 62.38 41.78
C CYS A 115 -12.32 63.22 40.77
N GLN A 116 -11.73 63.50 39.61
CA GLN A 116 -12.38 64.24 38.54
C GLN A 116 -13.29 63.33 37.71
N LYS A 117 -14.55 63.74 37.50
CA LYS A 117 -15.49 63.04 36.62
C LYS A 117 -15.02 63.08 35.16
N CYS A 118 -15.11 61.95 34.44
CA CYS A 118 -14.93 61.94 33.00
C CYS A 118 -16.03 62.74 32.28
N GLN A 119 -15.67 63.38 31.16
CA GLN A 119 -16.61 64.18 30.37
C GLN A 119 -17.52 63.28 29.50
N ALA A 120 -18.56 63.85 28.90
CA ALA A 120 -19.42 63.12 27.97
C ALA A 120 -18.62 62.52 26.80
N ASN A 121 -19.08 61.38 26.27
CA ASN A 121 -18.38 60.56 25.26
C ASN A 121 -16.99 60.06 25.69
N THR A 122 -16.70 60.04 26.99
CA THR A 122 -15.54 59.35 27.57
C THR A 122 -15.96 58.44 28.73
N TYR A 123 -15.16 57.42 29.01
CA TYR A 123 -15.38 56.48 30.12
C TYR A 123 -14.07 56.17 30.84
N ALA A 124 -14.13 55.73 32.10
CA ALA A 124 -12.97 55.24 32.83
C ALA A 124 -13.33 54.06 33.72
N ASN A 125 -12.43 53.07 33.80
CA ASN A 125 -12.54 51.94 34.71
C ASN A 125 -11.20 51.74 35.44
N GLY A 126 -10.89 52.66 36.36
CA GLY A 126 -9.64 52.65 37.14
C GLY A 126 -8.39 53.18 36.41
N GLY A 127 -8.56 54.02 35.38
CA GLY A 127 -7.46 54.56 34.56
C GLY A 127 -7.73 55.98 34.07
N SER A 128 -7.18 56.38 32.92
CA SER A 128 -7.50 57.65 32.25
C SER A 128 -8.88 57.61 31.57
N CYS A 129 -9.48 58.77 31.31
CA CYS A 129 -10.71 58.85 30.51
C CYS A 129 -10.39 58.49 29.06
N LEU A 130 -10.98 57.40 28.57
CA LEU A 130 -10.87 56.95 27.19
C LEU A 130 -12.10 57.41 26.39
N PRO A 131 -11.95 57.84 25.13
CA PRO A 131 -13.09 58.20 24.28
C PRO A 131 -13.92 56.97 23.92
N CYS A 132 -15.23 57.16 23.75
CA CYS A 132 -16.10 56.14 23.18
C CYS A 132 -15.77 55.89 21.71
N GLY A 133 -15.87 54.63 21.28
CA GLY A 133 -15.73 54.26 19.87
C GLY A 133 -16.87 54.79 18.99
N PRO A 134 -16.69 54.86 17.66
CA PRO A 134 -17.73 55.34 16.75
C PRO A 134 -19.08 54.65 16.95
N GLY A 135 -20.16 55.42 17.06
CA GLY A 135 -21.52 54.92 17.30
C GLY A 135 -21.86 54.58 18.75
N TYR A 136 -20.92 54.74 19.68
CA TYR A 136 -21.11 54.59 21.12
C TYR A 136 -20.90 55.95 21.81
N GLY A 137 -21.65 56.19 22.88
CA GLY A 137 -21.61 57.43 23.65
C GLY A 137 -21.68 57.16 25.15
N SER A 138 -21.48 58.21 25.94
CA SER A 138 -21.57 58.11 27.41
C SER A 138 -21.99 59.44 28.02
N GLN A 139 -22.71 59.37 29.14
CA GLN A 139 -22.95 60.54 29.99
C GLN A 139 -21.68 60.85 30.81
N PRO A 140 -21.47 62.09 31.28
CA PRO A 140 -20.34 62.42 32.13
C PRO A 140 -20.22 61.49 33.34
N GLY A 141 -19.05 60.89 33.51
CA GLY A 141 -18.71 59.93 34.56
C GLY A 141 -19.35 58.55 34.42
N SER A 142 -19.61 58.10 33.19
CA SER A 142 -19.95 56.69 32.96
C SER A 142 -18.71 55.80 33.08
N SER A 143 -18.89 54.60 33.60
CA SER A 143 -17.85 53.56 33.66
C SER A 143 -17.66 52.79 32.34
N SER A 144 -18.59 52.95 31.40
CA SER A 144 -18.59 52.34 30.06
C SER A 144 -19.34 53.22 29.05
N CYS A 145 -19.19 52.91 27.77
CA CYS A 145 -19.97 53.53 26.70
C CYS A 145 -21.16 52.64 26.30
N THR A 146 -22.30 53.24 26.03
CA THR A 146 -23.51 52.57 25.53
C THR A 146 -23.68 52.84 24.03
N PRO A 147 -24.29 51.91 23.27
CA PRO A 147 -24.57 52.15 21.86
C PRO A 147 -25.57 53.29 21.71
N MET A 148 -25.27 54.28 20.88
CA MET A 148 -26.16 55.44 20.66
C MET A 148 -27.44 55.05 19.92
N CYS A 149 -27.34 54.03 19.05
CA CYS A 149 -28.45 53.40 18.35
C CYS A 149 -28.49 51.90 18.67
N GLN A 150 -29.66 51.35 18.97
CA GLN A 150 -29.83 49.94 19.28
C GLN A 150 -29.72 49.06 18.02
N ALA A 151 -29.52 47.75 18.21
CA ALA A 151 -29.49 46.80 17.10
C ALA A 151 -30.76 46.90 16.24
N GLY A 152 -30.60 46.78 14.92
CA GLY A 152 -31.66 47.01 13.94
C GLY A 152 -31.91 48.47 13.59
N THR A 153 -31.22 49.41 14.23
CA THR A 153 -31.16 50.82 13.80
C THR A 153 -29.75 51.23 13.40
N TYR A 154 -29.62 52.27 12.58
CA TYR A 154 -28.35 52.88 12.21
C TYR A 154 -28.38 54.39 12.42
N MET A 155 -27.23 54.98 12.72
CA MET A 155 -27.11 56.43 12.94
C MET A 155 -26.97 57.19 11.61
N SER A 156 -27.89 58.12 11.36
CA SER A 156 -27.80 59.12 10.28
C SER A 156 -28.21 60.49 10.83
N ASN A 157 -27.42 61.53 10.55
CA ASN A 157 -27.67 62.91 11.02
C ASN A 157 -27.99 63.05 12.53
N GLY A 158 -27.41 62.19 13.37
CA GLY A 158 -27.66 62.17 14.83
C GLY A 158 -28.97 61.52 15.26
N GLN A 159 -29.73 60.93 14.34
CA GLN A 159 -30.96 60.16 14.62
C GLN A 159 -30.78 58.68 14.27
N CYS A 160 -31.50 57.81 14.97
CA CYS A 160 -31.46 56.36 14.74
C CYS A 160 -32.61 55.98 13.81
N HIS A 161 -32.28 55.51 12.60
CA HIS A 161 -33.25 55.05 11.61
C HIS A 161 -33.29 53.51 11.59
N PRO A 162 -34.46 52.87 11.47
CA PRO A 162 -34.55 51.42 11.34
C PRO A 162 -33.93 50.94 10.03
N CYS A 163 -33.27 49.79 10.06
CA CYS A 163 -32.89 49.08 8.84
C CYS A 163 -34.13 48.68 8.04
N SER A 164 -34.09 48.84 6.72
CA SER A 164 -35.13 48.30 5.86
C SER A 164 -35.11 46.77 5.90
N ALA A 165 -36.26 46.15 5.62
CA ALA A 165 -36.34 44.72 5.34
C ALA A 165 -35.23 44.28 4.35
N GLY A 166 -34.71 43.07 4.55
CA GLY A 166 -33.55 42.55 3.85
C GLY A 166 -32.19 43.00 4.41
N SER A 167 -32.16 43.86 5.43
CA SER A 167 -30.93 44.32 6.10
C SER A 167 -31.04 44.25 7.62
N TYR A 168 -29.89 44.23 8.31
CA TYR A 168 -29.77 44.21 9.76
C TYR A 168 -28.65 45.14 10.25
N SER A 169 -28.61 45.44 11.55
CA SER A 169 -27.48 46.16 12.16
C SER A 169 -27.20 45.71 13.60
N ASN A 170 -25.92 45.76 13.97
CA ASN A 170 -25.47 45.62 15.36
C ASN A 170 -25.66 46.95 16.13
N PRO A 171 -25.68 46.95 17.47
CA PRO A 171 -25.70 48.19 18.25
C PRO A 171 -24.56 49.13 17.85
N GLY A 172 -24.84 50.43 17.77
CA GLY A 172 -23.86 51.46 17.39
C GLY A 172 -23.47 51.49 15.91
N SER A 173 -24.16 50.75 15.02
CA SER A 173 -23.83 50.78 13.59
C SER A 173 -24.15 52.13 12.93
N SER A 174 -23.26 52.60 12.05
CA SER A 174 -23.49 53.78 11.19
C SER A 174 -24.23 53.46 9.88
N SER A 175 -24.41 52.19 9.54
CA SER A 175 -25.14 51.72 8.36
C SER A 175 -25.70 50.32 8.60
N CYS A 176 -26.74 49.94 7.87
CA CYS A 176 -27.25 48.57 7.87
C CYS A 176 -26.46 47.67 6.91
N ALA A 177 -26.20 46.44 7.32
CA ALA A 177 -25.64 45.39 6.47
C ALA A 177 -26.79 44.61 5.80
N ALA A 178 -26.69 44.34 4.51
CA ALA A 178 -27.62 43.44 3.84
C ALA A 178 -27.54 42.03 4.45
N CYS A 179 -28.66 41.32 4.54
CA CYS A 179 -28.66 39.92 4.96
C CYS A 179 -27.78 39.08 4.01
N PRO A 180 -26.91 38.20 4.52
CA PRO A 180 -26.10 37.33 3.67
C PRO A 180 -26.97 36.29 2.95
N ALA A 181 -26.48 35.76 1.83
CA ALA A 181 -27.19 34.75 1.04
C ALA A 181 -27.51 33.50 1.87
N GLY A 182 -28.76 33.06 1.82
CA GLY A 182 -29.34 32.02 2.67
C GLY A 182 -29.98 32.50 3.97
N MET A 183 -29.90 33.81 4.25
CA MET A 183 -30.70 34.47 5.27
C MET A 183 -31.64 35.51 4.66
N TYR A 184 -32.66 35.92 5.39
CA TYR A 184 -33.60 36.97 4.99
C TYR A 184 -34.03 37.83 6.18
N SER A 185 -34.63 38.97 5.91
CA SER A 185 -35.34 39.76 6.92
C SER A 185 -36.61 40.34 6.30
N ASN A 186 -37.78 39.93 6.80
CA ASN A 186 -39.08 40.43 6.34
C ASN A 186 -39.55 41.69 7.10
N ALA A 187 -38.81 42.13 8.12
CA ALA A 187 -39.19 43.23 9.00
C ALA A 187 -38.21 44.40 8.91
N ASN A 188 -38.74 45.63 8.99
CA ASN A 188 -37.93 46.81 9.26
C ASN A 188 -37.44 46.77 10.72
N GLY A 189 -36.23 47.26 10.98
CA GLY A 189 -35.65 47.28 12.32
C GLY A 189 -34.99 45.98 12.77
N ALA A 190 -34.62 45.08 11.84
CA ALA A 190 -34.09 43.77 12.21
C ALA A 190 -32.67 43.84 12.82
N SER A 191 -32.51 43.31 14.02
CA SER A 191 -31.20 43.18 14.71
C SER A 191 -30.36 42.00 14.20
N SER A 192 -31.00 41.03 13.53
CA SER A 192 -30.37 39.89 12.88
C SER A 192 -31.24 39.39 11.73
N CYS A 193 -30.64 38.62 10.81
CA CYS A 193 -31.38 37.95 9.74
C CYS A 193 -31.82 36.55 10.18
N GLN A 194 -32.93 36.08 9.62
CA GLN A 194 -33.44 34.73 9.84
C GLN A 194 -32.87 33.77 8.78
N ASN A 195 -32.50 32.55 9.16
CA ASN A 195 -32.11 31.52 8.20
C ASN A 195 -33.30 31.12 7.33
N CYS A 196 -33.07 30.89 6.05
CA CYS A 196 -34.08 30.28 5.19
C CYS A 196 -34.32 28.81 5.57
N PRO A 197 -35.59 28.34 5.58
CA PRO A 197 -35.92 26.96 5.94
C PRO A 197 -35.34 25.95 4.94
N PRO A 198 -35.17 24.67 5.35
CA PRO A 198 -34.66 23.62 4.47
C PRO A 198 -35.46 23.51 3.17
N GLY A 199 -34.76 23.34 2.05
CA GLY A 199 -35.41 23.31 0.72
C GLY A 199 -35.79 24.68 0.16
N THR A 200 -35.22 25.77 0.68
CA THR A 200 -35.34 27.12 0.10
C THR A 200 -33.97 27.79 -0.05
N THR A 201 -33.89 28.90 -0.79
CA THR A 201 -32.69 29.73 -0.94
C THR A 201 -33.02 31.22 -1.01
N SER A 202 -32.10 32.08 -0.57
CA SER A 202 -32.20 33.54 -0.72
C SER A 202 -30.90 34.17 -1.25
N ALA A 203 -31.06 35.24 -2.04
CA ALA A 203 -29.95 36.12 -2.41
C ALA A 203 -29.56 37.05 -1.24
N GLY A 204 -28.40 37.70 -1.35
CA GLY A 204 -28.04 38.76 -0.40
C GLY A 204 -29.05 39.91 -0.44
N GLY A 205 -29.45 40.42 0.73
CA GLY A 205 -30.45 41.50 0.84
C GLY A 205 -31.92 41.05 0.73
N ALA A 206 -32.21 39.74 0.73
CA ALA A 206 -33.57 39.25 0.50
C ALA A 206 -34.54 39.50 1.67
N THR A 207 -35.80 39.80 1.32
CA THR A 207 -36.90 39.96 2.27
C THR A 207 -37.69 38.67 2.51
N SER A 208 -37.45 37.63 1.72
CA SER A 208 -38.08 36.30 1.82
C SER A 208 -37.18 35.23 1.16
N CYS A 209 -37.53 33.95 1.37
CA CYS A 209 -36.84 32.81 0.76
C CYS A 209 -37.61 32.32 -0.47
N GLY A 210 -36.90 32.07 -1.57
CA GLY A 210 -37.44 31.43 -2.77
C GLY A 210 -37.18 29.91 -2.79
N PRO A 211 -37.74 29.17 -3.77
CA PRO A 211 -37.39 27.77 -3.98
C PRO A 211 -35.89 27.61 -4.24
N VAL A 212 -35.32 26.43 -3.94
CA VAL A 212 -33.90 26.13 -4.17
C VAL A 212 -33.52 26.45 -5.61
N ASN A 213 -32.64 27.43 -5.80
CA ASN A 213 -32.02 27.76 -7.08
C ASN A 213 -30.51 27.53 -7.00
N CYS A 214 -30.13 26.28 -6.71
CA CYS A 214 -28.73 25.88 -6.65
C CYS A 214 -28.30 25.27 -7.98
N PRO A 215 -27.18 25.73 -8.58
CA PRO A 215 -26.61 25.06 -9.74
C PRO A 215 -26.21 23.64 -9.36
N ALA A 216 -26.24 22.74 -10.36
CA ALA A 216 -25.93 21.33 -10.15
C ALA A 216 -24.49 21.15 -9.60
N GLY A 217 -24.30 20.17 -8.72
CA GLY A 217 -23.12 20.04 -7.86
C GLY A 217 -23.15 20.85 -6.57
N LYS A 218 -24.25 21.57 -6.32
CA LYS A 218 -24.55 22.22 -5.03
C LYS A 218 -25.89 21.75 -4.45
N TYR A 219 -26.09 21.98 -3.16
CA TYR A 219 -27.32 21.69 -2.44
C TYR A 219 -27.66 22.80 -1.42
N SER A 220 -28.93 22.94 -1.03
CA SER A 220 -29.36 23.84 0.05
C SER A 220 -30.09 23.09 1.16
N GLN A 221 -29.44 23.00 2.33
CA GLN A 221 -30.05 22.53 3.57
C GLN A 221 -30.43 23.69 4.52
N ASN A 222 -29.65 24.77 4.52
CA ASN A 222 -29.80 25.94 5.40
C ASN A 222 -29.86 27.25 4.60
N GLY A 223 -30.65 27.31 3.52
CA GLY A 223 -30.84 28.53 2.73
C GLY A 223 -29.75 28.89 1.72
N SER A 224 -28.52 28.40 1.89
CA SER A 224 -27.38 28.74 1.05
C SER A 224 -26.88 27.54 0.26
N CYS A 225 -26.47 27.77 -1.00
CA CYS A 225 -25.99 26.71 -1.89
C CYS A 225 -24.56 26.28 -1.54
N GLN A 226 -24.44 25.18 -0.80
CA GLN A 226 -23.18 24.55 -0.44
C GLN A 226 -22.75 23.58 -1.54
N ASN A 227 -21.45 23.48 -1.81
CA ASN A 227 -20.92 22.50 -2.77
C ASN A 227 -21.07 21.08 -2.21
N CYS A 228 -21.37 20.11 -3.06
CA CYS A 228 -21.28 18.70 -2.66
C CYS A 228 -19.85 18.33 -2.28
N GLY A 229 -19.70 17.58 -1.18
CA GLY A 229 -18.39 17.11 -0.72
C GLY A 229 -17.81 16.04 -1.66
N PRO A 230 -16.49 15.76 -1.57
CA PRO A 230 -15.86 14.69 -2.33
C PRO A 230 -16.61 13.35 -2.14
N GLY A 231 -16.77 12.60 -3.23
CA GLY A 231 -17.53 11.35 -3.27
C GLY A 231 -19.05 11.51 -3.35
N THR A 232 -19.56 12.74 -3.49
CA THR A 232 -20.99 13.02 -3.65
C THR A 232 -21.26 13.97 -4.82
N TYR A 233 -22.48 13.92 -5.35
CA TYR A 233 -22.95 14.74 -6.48
C TYR A 233 -24.39 15.20 -6.26
N SER A 234 -24.84 16.22 -7.00
CA SER A 234 -26.25 16.66 -7.00
C SER A 234 -26.73 17.18 -8.35
N GLY A 235 -27.99 16.94 -8.67
CA GLY A 235 -28.67 17.65 -9.76
C GLY A 235 -28.90 19.13 -9.43
N PRO A 236 -29.39 19.93 -10.40
CA PRO A 236 -29.82 21.30 -10.11
C PRO A 236 -30.95 21.30 -9.08
N ASN A 237 -31.02 22.37 -8.28
CA ASN A 237 -32.08 22.63 -7.28
C ASN A 237 -32.22 21.55 -6.18
N SER A 238 -31.15 20.78 -5.92
CA SER A 238 -31.19 19.72 -4.91
C SER A 238 -31.09 20.23 -3.47
N SER A 239 -31.73 19.52 -2.53
CA SER A 239 -31.67 19.78 -1.09
C SER A 239 -30.62 18.95 -0.35
N SER A 240 -29.99 17.98 -1.03
CA SER A 240 -28.92 17.13 -0.50
C SER A 240 -27.96 16.69 -1.60
N CYS A 241 -26.86 16.02 -1.22
CA CYS A 241 -25.95 15.36 -2.15
C CYS A 241 -26.10 13.84 -2.05
N TYR A 242 -26.01 13.17 -3.18
CA TYR A 242 -26.10 11.72 -3.28
C TYR A 242 -24.69 11.12 -3.38
N PRO A 243 -24.41 9.97 -2.74
CA PRO A 243 -23.12 9.30 -2.86
C PRO A 243 -22.90 8.81 -4.30
N CYS A 244 -21.67 8.93 -4.80
CA CYS A 244 -21.31 8.36 -6.09
C CYS A 244 -21.54 6.84 -6.12
N PRO A 245 -22.09 6.25 -7.19
CA PRO A 245 -22.15 4.80 -7.35
C PRO A 245 -20.73 4.19 -7.47
N GLY A 246 -20.61 2.88 -7.24
CA GLY A 246 -19.33 2.17 -7.37
C GLY A 246 -18.72 2.29 -8.77
N ASN A 247 -17.39 2.23 -8.85
CA ASN A 247 -16.58 2.51 -10.05
C ASN A 247 -16.72 3.94 -10.61
N THR A 248 -17.30 4.86 -9.84
CA THR A 248 -17.29 6.30 -10.12
C THR A 248 -16.74 7.09 -8.93
N TYR A 249 -16.32 8.33 -9.17
CA TYR A 249 -15.79 9.22 -8.14
C TYR A 249 -16.20 10.67 -8.39
N SER A 250 -16.07 11.50 -7.36
CA SER A 250 -16.17 12.95 -7.50
C SER A 250 -15.18 13.65 -6.57
N ALA A 251 -14.45 14.64 -7.09
CA ALA A 251 -13.63 15.53 -6.28
C ALA A 251 -14.47 16.53 -5.43
N GLY A 252 -15.80 16.50 -5.56
CA GLY A 252 -16.74 17.45 -4.95
C GLY A 252 -17.17 18.53 -5.94
N GLY A 253 -18.33 19.14 -5.68
CA GLY A 253 -18.90 20.21 -6.50
C GLY A 253 -19.41 19.79 -7.88
N THR A 254 -19.58 18.49 -8.16
CA THR A 254 -19.96 17.99 -9.49
C THR A 254 -21.45 17.59 -9.60
N ASN A 255 -22.00 17.75 -10.79
CA ASN A 255 -23.39 17.38 -11.11
C ASN A 255 -23.59 15.89 -11.43
N SER A 256 -22.50 15.17 -11.64
CA SER A 256 -22.44 13.72 -11.84
C SER A 256 -21.08 13.21 -11.34
N CYS A 257 -20.94 11.90 -11.19
CA CYS A 257 -19.66 11.28 -10.84
C CYS A 257 -18.91 10.86 -12.10
N ALA A 258 -17.60 11.10 -12.13
CA ALA A 258 -16.73 10.65 -13.20
C ALA A 258 -16.48 9.13 -13.08
N ALA A 259 -16.46 8.41 -14.20
CA ALA A 259 -16.06 7.01 -14.21
C ALA A 259 -14.57 6.87 -13.84
N CYS A 260 -14.20 5.78 -13.18
CA CYS A 260 -12.79 5.49 -12.93
C CYS A 260 -12.01 5.25 -14.24
N PRO A 261 -10.78 5.79 -14.36
CA PRO A 261 -9.92 5.52 -15.51
C PRO A 261 -9.46 4.06 -15.55
N ASN A 262 -8.93 3.62 -16.69
CA ASN A 262 -8.52 2.24 -16.92
C ASN A 262 -7.59 1.69 -15.81
N GLY A 263 -7.88 0.49 -15.31
CA GLY A 263 -7.19 -0.16 -14.19
C GLY A 263 -7.73 0.19 -12.80
N ALA A 264 -8.53 1.25 -12.67
CA ALA A 264 -8.94 1.81 -11.38
C ALA A 264 -10.39 1.45 -10.99
N SER A 265 -10.65 1.33 -9.68
CA SER A 265 -11.99 1.07 -9.14
C SER A 265 -12.25 1.85 -7.85
N SER A 266 -13.52 2.01 -7.48
CA SER A 266 -13.93 2.76 -6.30
C SER A 266 -15.15 2.14 -5.61
N PRO A 267 -15.24 2.16 -4.26
CA PRO A 267 -16.50 1.91 -3.58
C PRO A 267 -17.52 3.03 -3.85
N PRO A 268 -18.81 2.81 -3.60
CA PRO A 268 -19.78 3.91 -3.53
C PRO A 268 -19.33 4.99 -2.54
N GLY A 269 -19.60 6.27 -2.85
CA GLY A 269 -19.24 7.42 -2.02
C GLY A 269 -17.78 7.88 -2.13
N SER A 270 -17.05 7.52 -3.19
CA SER A 270 -15.60 7.75 -3.25
C SER A 270 -15.16 9.10 -3.81
N ALA A 271 -14.29 9.79 -3.06
CA ALA A 271 -13.62 11.01 -3.49
C ALA A 271 -12.65 10.83 -4.69
N GLN A 272 -12.13 9.61 -4.87
CA GLN A 272 -11.11 9.26 -5.87
C GLN A 272 -11.20 7.76 -6.20
N CYS A 273 -10.60 7.35 -7.32
CA CYS A 273 -10.45 5.94 -7.65
C CYS A 273 -9.14 5.37 -7.10
N SER A 274 -9.19 4.12 -6.61
CA SER A 274 -7.99 3.33 -6.32
C SER A 274 -7.32 2.95 -7.62
N THR A 275 -6.02 3.18 -7.77
CA THR A 275 -5.21 2.91 -8.99
C THR A 275 -5.04 1.42 -9.33
N THR A 276 -5.76 0.55 -8.62
CA THR A 276 -5.70 -0.90 -8.71
C THR A 276 -7.10 -1.49 -8.55
N CYS A 277 -7.40 -2.54 -9.31
CA CYS A 277 -8.56 -3.40 -9.03
C CYS A 277 -8.46 -3.97 -7.62
N ARG A 278 -9.61 -4.10 -6.95
CA ARG A 278 -9.69 -4.62 -5.57
C ARG A 278 -9.28 -6.08 -5.53
N ALA A 279 -8.84 -6.56 -4.35
CA ALA A 279 -8.61 -8.00 -4.16
C ALA A 279 -9.91 -8.78 -4.45
N GLY A 280 -9.80 -9.89 -5.17
CA GLY A 280 -10.93 -10.62 -5.76
C GLY A 280 -11.39 -10.10 -7.12
N GLN A 281 -10.77 -9.06 -7.66
CA GLN A 281 -10.98 -8.55 -9.02
C GLN A 281 -9.69 -8.54 -9.85
N PHE A 282 -9.83 -8.53 -11.17
CA PHE A 282 -8.74 -8.43 -12.14
C PHE A 282 -9.10 -7.44 -13.25
N TRP A 283 -8.10 -6.92 -13.97
CA TRP A 283 -8.37 -6.00 -15.08
C TRP A 283 -8.78 -6.75 -16.35
N SER A 284 -10.04 -6.63 -16.77
CA SER A 284 -10.57 -7.33 -17.96
C SER A 284 -10.46 -6.52 -19.26
N GLY A 285 -9.59 -5.51 -19.30
CA GLY A 285 -9.33 -4.65 -20.46
C GLY A 285 -10.18 -3.38 -20.52
N SER A 286 -11.39 -3.38 -19.98
CA SER A 286 -12.29 -2.22 -19.93
C SER A 286 -12.87 -1.92 -18.54
N GLN A 287 -12.84 -2.88 -17.62
CA GLN A 287 -13.33 -2.72 -16.24
C GLN A 287 -12.65 -3.73 -15.31
N CYS A 288 -12.78 -3.56 -14.00
CA CYS A 288 -12.39 -4.60 -13.04
C CYS A 288 -13.43 -5.73 -13.04
N GLY A 289 -13.08 -6.89 -13.59
CA GLY A 289 -13.89 -8.10 -13.55
C GLY A 289 -13.71 -8.86 -12.23
N THR A 290 -14.75 -9.51 -11.73
CA THR A 290 -14.66 -10.36 -10.54
C THR A 290 -13.99 -11.69 -10.89
N CYS A 291 -13.08 -12.18 -10.06
CA CYS A 291 -12.47 -13.49 -10.28
C CYS A 291 -13.51 -14.62 -10.15
N PRO A 292 -13.52 -15.60 -11.08
CA PRO A 292 -14.42 -16.75 -10.98
C PRO A 292 -14.05 -17.66 -9.78
N ALA A 293 -14.98 -18.51 -9.37
CA ALA A 293 -14.72 -19.52 -8.34
C ALA A 293 -13.56 -20.45 -8.74
N GLY A 294 -12.75 -20.88 -7.78
CA GLY A 294 -11.50 -21.62 -8.03
C GLY A 294 -10.29 -20.73 -8.33
N PHE A 295 -10.46 -19.41 -8.38
CA PHE A 295 -9.39 -18.44 -8.56
C PHE A 295 -9.41 -17.39 -7.45
N TYR A 296 -8.31 -16.66 -7.29
CA TYR A 296 -8.18 -15.53 -6.36
C TYR A 296 -7.34 -14.40 -6.96
N SER A 297 -7.43 -13.21 -6.38
CA SER A 297 -6.50 -12.12 -6.69
C SER A 297 -6.26 -11.19 -5.50
N LYS A 298 -5.05 -10.65 -5.40
CA LYS A 298 -4.70 -9.53 -4.53
C LYS A 298 -5.06 -8.21 -5.22
N ALA A 299 -5.08 -7.12 -4.45
CA ALA A 299 -5.34 -5.80 -5.01
C ALA A 299 -4.22 -5.40 -5.98
N GLY A 300 -4.59 -5.08 -7.22
CA GLY A 300 -3.66 -4.71 -8.30
C GLY A 300 -3.22 -5.85 -9.22
N ASP A 301 -3.65 -7.09 -9.00
CA ASP A 301 -3.35 -8.18 -9.93
C ASP A 301 -4.05 -7.96 -11.28
N ALA A 302 -3.29 -8.08 -12.38
CA ALA A 302 -3.82 -7.95 -13.73
C ALA A 302 -4.70 -9.15 -14.16
N GLN A 303 -4.56 -10.30 -13.50
CA GLN A 303 -5.24 -11.55 -13.80
C GLN A 303 -5.49 -12.35 -12.52
N CYS A 304 -6.50 -13.21 -12.51
CA CYS A 304 -6.76 -14.09 -11.37
C CYS A 304 -5.77 -15.26 -11.36
N SER A 305 -5.26 -15.58 -10.17
CA SER A 305 -4.40 -16.75 -9.93
C SER A 305 -5.25 -17.98 -9.60
N ASP A 306 -4.80 -19.16 -10.05
CA ASP A 306 -5.41 -20.44 -9.69
C ASP A 306 -5.35 -20.68 -8.18
N CYS A 307 -6.43 -21.21 -7.59
CA CYS A 307 -6.30 -21.82 -6.27
C CYS A 307 -5.46 -23.11 -6.38
N PRO A 308 -4.36 -23.24 -5.60
CA PRO A 308 -3.54 -24.45 -5.59
C PRO A 308 -4.29 -25.64 -5.00
N ASP A 309 -3.71 -26.84 -5.16
CA ASP A 309 -4.23 -28.07 -4.55
C ASP A 309 -4.48 -27.89 -3.04
N ASP A 310 -5.44 -28.67 -2.52
CA ASP A 310 -6.00 -28.58 -1.17
C ASP A 310 -6.72 -27.26 -0.83
N THR A 311 -6.90 -26.35 -1.78
CA THR A 311 -7.58 -25.06 -1.54
C THR A 311 -8.72 -24.77 -2.52
N TYR A 312 -9.74 -24.06 -2.04
CA TYR A 312 -10.92 -23.69 -2.82
C TYR A 312 -11.33 -22.22 -2.64
N SER A 313 -12.01 -21.65 -3.64
CA SER A 313 -12.56 -20.29 -3.54
C SER A 313 -13.94 -20.12 -4.19
N SER A 314 -14.74 -19.25 -3.59
CA SER A 314 -15.98 -18.71 -4.18
C SER A 314 -15.67 -17.55 -5.13
N PRO A 315 -16.61 -17.10 -5.99
CA PRO A 315 -16.38 -15.96 -6.88
C PRO A 315 -16.02 -14.69 -6.09
N GLY A 316 -15.02 -13.94 -6.57
CA GLY A 316 -14.56 -12.70 -5.96
C GLY A 316 -13.65 -12.86 -4.74
N ALA A 317 -13.06 -14.03 -4.54
CA ALA A 317 -12.17 -14.28 -3.41
C ALA A 317 -10.82 -13.57 -3.53
N SER A 318 -10.36 -12.97 -2.42
CA SER A 318 -9.02 -12.38 -2.28
C SER A 318 -7.93 -13.39 -1.93
N SER A 319 -8.32 -14.60 -1.53
CA SER A 319 -7.46 -15.73 -1.17
C SER A 319 -8.24 -17.05 -1.22
N CYS A 320 -7.54 -18.17 -1.32
CA CYS A 320 -8.15 -19.51 -1.30
C CYS A 320 -8.27 -20.03 0.14
N ASN A 321 -9.37 -20.73 0.41
CA ASN A 321 -9.64 -21.38 1.69
C ASN A 321 -9.05 -22.79 1.70
N GLN A 322 -8.45 -23.20 2.80
CA GLN A 322 -7.93 -24.56 2.97
C GLN A 322 -9.08 -25.58 3.12
N CYS A 323 -8.91 -26.78 2.58
CA CYS A 323 -9.78 -27.91 2.89
C CYS A 323 -9.69 -28.31 4.39
N PRO A 324 -10.75 -28.89 4.98
CA PRO A 324 -10.72 -29.41 6.34
C PRO A 324 -9.68 -30.51 6.53
N THR A 325 -9.19 -30.67 7.77
CA THR A 325 -8.21 -31.70 8.14
C THR A 325 -8.59 -33.09 7.63
N GLY A 326 -7.66 -33.76 6.96
CA GLY A 326 -7.87 -35.09 6.35
C GLY A 326 -8.53 -35.06 4.96
N LYS A 327 -8.95 -33.89 4.47
CA LYS A 327 -9.52 -33.72 3.13
C LYS A 327 -8.58 -32.94 2.22
N GLY A 328 -8.77 -33.11 0.92
CA GLY A 328 -8.03 -32.43 -0.14
C GLY A 328 -8.87 -32.26 -1.39
N CYS A 329 -8.44 -31.37 -2.27
CA CYS A 329 -9.08 -31.11 -3.55
C CYS A 329 -8.01 -30.74 -4.59
N GLY A 330 -8.35 -30.83 -5.87
CA GLY A 330 -7.45 -30.38 -6.94
C GLY A 330 -7.47 -28.86 -7.11
N SER A 331 -6.44 -28.34 -7.76
CA SER A 331 -6.37 -26.94 -8.19
C SER A 331 -7.64 -26.48 -8.91
N ARG A 332 -7.95 -25.18 -8.75
CA ARG A 332 -9.20 -24.54 -9.20
C ARG A 332 -10.50 -25.03 -8.55
N SER A 333 -10.45 -25.62 -7.34
CA SER A 333 -11.67 -26.03 -6.65
C SER A 333 -12.56 -24.85 -6.26
N THR A 334 -13.85 -24.96 -6.55
CA THR A 334 -14.83 -23.86 -6.50
C THR A 334 -15.67 -23.83 -5.22
N SER A 335 -15.61 -24.87 -4.39
CA SER A 335 -16.35 -24.94 -3.13
C SER A 335 -15.81 -26.02 -2.18
N ILE A 336 -16.16 -25.90 -0.90
CA ILE A 336 -15.89 -26.88 0.16
C ILE A 336 -16.35 -28.31 -0.18
N ASN A 337 -17.39 -28.46 -1.00
CA ASN A 337 -17.94 -29.76 -1.39
C ASN A 337 -17.01 -30.57 -2.33
N GLN A 338 -15.97 -29.94 -2.87
CA GLN A 338 -14.93 -30.61 -3.67
C GLN A 338 -13.75 -31.10 -2.81
N CYS A 339 -13.72 -30.75 -1.51
CA CYS A 339 -12.80 -31.35 -0.55
C CYS A 339 -13.25 -32.79 -0.22
N ILE A 340 -12.56 -33.78 -0.79
CA ILE A 340 -12.77 -35.21 -0.55
C ILE A 340 -11.71 -35.76 0.41
N ASP A 341 -11.99 -36.89 1.08
CA ASP A 341 -11.04 -37.47 2.03
C ASP A 341 -9.76 -37.95 1.32
N LYS A 342 -8.59 -37.57 1.85
CA LYS A 342 -7.29 -37.99 1.30
C LYS A 342 -7.08 -39.48 1.52
N CYS A 343 -6.53 -40.18 0.52
CA CYS A 343 -6.26 -41.61 0.65
C CYS A 343 -5.17 -41.89 1.70
N PRO A 344 -5.35 -42.91 2.58
CA PRO A 344 -4.32 -43.31 3.52
C PRO A 344 -3.02 -43.75 2.84
N ASN A 345 -1.88 -43.57 3.52
CA ASN A 345 -0.56 -43.99 3.05
C ASN A 345 -0.57 -45.41 2.46
N GLY A 346 0.04 -45.57 1.28
CA GLY A 346 0.03 -46.83 0.53
C GLY A 346 -1.14 -46.97 -0.46
N LYS A 347 -2.12 -46.06 -0.43
CA LYS A 347 -3.23 -46.03 -1.39
C LYS A 347 -3.19 -44.78 -2.28
N VAL A 348 -3.83 -44.89 -3.43
CA VAL A 348 -4.05 -43.81 -4.40
C VAL A 348 -5.51 -43.80 -4.86
N TYR A 349 -5.98 -42.66 -5.35
CA TYR A 349 -7.36 -42.53 -5.81
C TYR A 349 -7.51 -43.06 -7.24
N SER A 350 -8.26 -44.16 -7.40
CA SER A 350 -8.46 -44.83 -8.69
C SER A 350 -9.88 -45.39 -8.78
N ASN A 351 -10.59 -45.06 -9.87
CA ASN A 351 -11.99 -45.46 -10.09
C ASN A 351 -12.94 -45.13 -8.91
N GLY A 352 -12.86 -43.91 -8.38
CA GLY A 352 -13.78 -43.39 -7.36
C GLY A 352 -13.53 -43.88 -5.93
N ARG A 353 -12.42 -44.59 -5.68
CA ARG A 353 -12.07 -45.16 -4.37
C ARG A 353 -10.55 -45.24 -4.17
N CYS A 354 -10.12 -45.30 -2.91
CA CYS A 354 -8.71 -45.51 -2.58
C CYS A 354 -8.30 -46.96 -2.80
N GLN A 355 -7.39 -47.20 -3.75
CA GLN A 355 -6.84 -48.52 -4.09
C GLN A 355 -5.37 -48.60 -3.68
N ASN A 356 -4.90 -49.79 -3.28
CA ASN A 356 -3.48 -50.00 -2.92
C ASN A 356 -2.57 -49.79 -4.12
N CYS A 357 -1.39 -49.22 -3.91
CA CYS A 357 -0.35 -49.19 -4.94
C CYS A 357 0.08 -50.63 -5.34
N PRO A 358 0.36 -50.91 -6.63
CA PRO A 358 0.89 -52.19 -7.08
C PRO A 358 2.23 -52.56 -6.44
N ALA A 359 2.60 -53.84 -6.47
CA ALA A 359 3.93 -54.30 -6.07
C ALA A 359 5.03 -53.64 -6.92
N GLY A 360 6.22 -53.44 -6.33
CA GLY A 360 7.31 -52.69 -6.95
C GLY A 360 7.04 -51.17 -7.08
N THR A 361 5.97 -50.67 -6.48
CA THR A 361 5.68 -49.22 -6.37
C THR A 361 5.39 -48.81 -4.92
N TYR A 362 5.51 -47.52 -4.62
CA TYR A 362 5.15 -46.95 -3.32
C TYR A 362 4.31 -45.68 -3.49
N SER A 363 3.48 -45.38 -2.50
CA SER A 363 2.64 -44.18 -2.47
C SER A 363 3.48 -42.92 -2.20
N ASN A 364 3.48 -41.98 -3.14
CA ASN A 364 4.20 -40.71 -3.10
C ASN A 364 3.31 -39.61 -3.71
N ASN A 365 3.03 -38.53 -2.96
CA ASN A 365 2.15 -37.42 -3.40
C ASN A 365 0.85 -37.88 -4.08
N ASN A 366 0.16 -38.86 -3.48
CA ASN A 366 -1.11 -39.44 -3.96
C ASN A 366 -1.02 -40.18 -5.32
N MET A 367 0.19 -40.52 -5.79
CA MET A 367 0.48 -41.34 -6.97
C MET A 367 1.38 -42.54 -6.60
N CYS A 368 1.36 -43.61 -7.40
CA CYS A 368 2.25 -44.75 -7.20
C CYS A 368 3.55 -44.55 -8.00
N SER A 369 4.67 -44.35 -7.31
CA SER A 369 6.00 -44.24 -7.91
C SER A 369 6.70 -45.59 -7.91
N THR A 370 7.39 -45.96 -8.98
CA THR A 370 8.20 -47.19 -9.05
C THR A 370 9.36 -47.15 -8.06
N CYS A 371 9.67 -48.29 -7.45
CA CYS A 371 10.84 -48.42 -6.59
C CYS A 371 12.15 -48.22 -7.38
N PRO A 372 13.19 -47.64 -6.76
CA PRO A 372 14.52 -47.57 -7.35
C PRO A 372 15.08 -48.96 -7.72
N PRO A 373 16.03 -49.06 -8.67
CA PRO A 373 16.73 -50.31 -8.96
C PRO A 373 17.25 -50.98 -7.69
N GLY A 374 17.18 -52.31 -7.64
CA GLY A 374 17.58 -53.07 -6.46
C GLY A 374 16.60 -53.07 -5.29
N HIS A 375 15.45 -52.40 -5.38
CA HIS A 375 14.47 -52.33 -4.30
C HIS A 375 13.13 -53.01 -4.66
N VAL A 376 12.42 -53.49 -3.64
CA VAL A 376 11.13 -54.19 -3.75
C VAL A 376 10.08 -53.58 -2.81
N SER A 377 8.81 -53.74 -3.14
CA SER A 377 7.69 -53.32 -2.27
C SER A 377 6.47 -54.21 -2.45
N ASN A 378 5.71 -54.36 -1.36
CA ASN A 378 4.45 -55.10 -1.38
C ASN A 378 3.30 -54.21 -1.84
N PRO A 379 2.18 -54.78 -2.33
CA PRO A 379 1.00 -54.01 -2.67
C PRO A 379 0.50 -53.20 -1.47
N GLY A 380 0.44 -51.87 -1.60
CA GLY A 380 0.07 -50.97 -0.52
C GLY A 380 1.22 -50.46 0.37
N SER A 381 2.48 -50.70 0.00
CA SER A 381 3.63 -50.12 0.70
C SER A 381 3.75 -48.59 0.51
N ASN A 382 4.27 -47.90 1.53
CA ASN A 382 4.60 -46.47 1.52
C ASN A 382 6.11 -46.19 1.35
N SER A 383 6.92 -47.23 1.21
CA SER A 383 8.37 -47.18 1.03
C SER A 383 8.86 -48.44 0.28
N CYS A 384 10.09 -48.39 -0.22
CA CYS A 384 10.73 -49.51 -0.92
C CYS A 384 11.88 -50.06 -0.07
N ASN A 385 12.02 -51.39 -0.01
CA ASN A 385 13.06 -52.08 0.75
C ASN A 385 14.18 -52.54 -0.19
N ALA A 386 15.43 -52.29 0.17
CA ALA A 386 16.58 -52.74 -0.61
C ALA A 386 16.74 -54.27 -0.59
N CYS A 387 17.11 -54.86 -1.72
CA CYS A 387 17.43 -56.27 -1.81
C CYS A 387 18.81 -56.58 -1.18
N PRO A 388 18.96 -57.68 -0.42
CA PRO A 388 20.26 -58.11 0.10
C PRO A 388 21.31 -58.35 -0.99
N SER A 389 22.59 -58.19 -0.65
CA SER A 389 23.70 -58.52 -1.55
C SER A 389 23.60 -59.95 -2.08
N GLY A 390 23.92 -60.14 -3.37
CA GLY A 390 23.74 -61.41 -4.08
C GLY A 390 22.31 -61.68 -4.55
N SER A 391 21.37 -60.75 -4.33
CA SER A 391 20.00 -60.83 -4.86
C SER A 391 19.62 -59.60 -5.69
N VAL A 392 18.53 -59.71 -6.44
CA VAL A 392 17.92 -58.68 -7.29
C VAL A 392 16.39 -58.76 -7.19
N PRO A 393 15.64 -57.68 -7.48
CA PRO A 393 14.18 -57.74 -7.52
C PRO A 393 13.67 -58.83 -8.47
N SER A 394 12.79 -59.71 -7.96
CA SER A 394 12.08 -60.69 -8.79
C SER A 394 11.16 -59.98 -9.79
N GLY A 395 10.83 -60.62 -10.91
CA GLY A 395 10.03 -60.03 -12.00
C GLY A 395 8.61 -59.57 -11.62
N ASN A 396 8.12 -59.89 -10.42
CA ASN A 396 6.87 -59.39 -9.84
C ASN A 396 7.03 -58.21 -8.86
N GLY A 397 8.26 -57.76 -8.57
CA GLY A 397 8.55 -56.61 -7.69
C GLY A 397 8.29 -56.81 -6.19
N GLN A 398 7.82 -57.99 -5.77
CA GLN A 398 7.37 -58.28 -4.39
C GLN A 398 8.48 -58.78 -3.46
N GLY A 399 9.57 -59.31 -4.00
CA GLY A 399 10.65 -59.93 -3.23
C GLY A 399 11.92 -60.11 -4.06
N CYS A 400 13.01 -60.49 -3.40
CA CYS A 400 14.33 -60.56 -4.02
C CYS A 400 14.70 -62.00 -4.40
N GLY A 401 15.05 -62.23 -5.66
CA GLY A 401 15.57 -63.50 -6.16
C GLY A 401 17.10 -63.53 -6.12
N THR A 402 17.70 -64.69 -5.85
CA THR A 402 19.16 -64.85 -5.80
C THR A 402 19.78 -64.85 -7.21
N CYS A 403 20.97 -64.26 -7.33
CA CYS A 403 21.71 -64.24 -8.60
C CYS A 403 22.21 -65.64 -9.00
N PRO A 404 22.23 -66.00 -10.30
CA PRO A 404 22.77 -67.26 -10.80
C PRO A 404 24.26 -67.49 -10.49
N ARG A 405 24.72 -68.75 -10.63
CA ARG A 405 26.16 -69.11 -10.52
C ARG A 405 27.00 -68.30 -11.52
N ASN A 406 28.21 -67.92 -11.11
CA ASN A 406 29.14 -67.05 -11.86
C ASN A 406 28.64 -65.62 -12.10
N THR A 407 27.63 -65.18 -11.35
CA THR A 407 27.22 -63.76 -11.27
C THR A 407 27.23 -63.26 -9.82
N PHE A 408 27.30 -61.95 -9.63
CA PHE A 408 27.22 -61.28 -8.34
C PHE A 408 26.37 -60.01 -8.43
N SER A 409 25.81 -59.55 -7.31
CA SER A 409 25.00 -58.31 -7.25
C SER A 409 25.29 -57.56 -5.95
N ASN A 410 25.58 -56.27 -6.07
CA ASN A 410 25.62 -55.32 -4.95
C ASN A 410 24.27 -54.57 -4.79
N GLY A 411 23.15 -55.27 -5.02
CA GLY A 411 21.81 -54.71 -4.87
C GLY A 411 21.34 -53.91 -6.10
N GLY A 412 21.54 -54.44 -7.31
CA GLY A 412 21.08 -53.78 -8.55
C GLY A 412 20.73 -54.77 -9.65
N SER A 413 21.75 -55.31 -10.31
CA SER A 413 21.63 -56.34 -11.36
C SER A 413 22.71 -57.41 -11.17
N CYS A 414 22.43 -58.64 -11.61
CA CYS A 414 23.41 -59.73 -11.56
C CYS A 414 24.46 -59.54 -12.65
N SER A 415 25.66 -59.14 -12.26
CA SER A 415 26.81 -58.94 -13.15
C SER A 415 27.67 -60.20 -13.25
N PRO A 416 28.22 -60.57 -14.41
CA PRO A 416 29.10 -61.73 -14.55
C PRO A 416 30.41 -61.52 -13.77
N CYS A 417 30.97 -62.62 -13.25
CA CYS A 417 32.27 -62.58 -12.59
C CYS A 417 33.41 -62.23 -13.57
N PRO A 418 34.40 -61.41 -13.15
CA PRO A 418 35.61 -61.15 -13.94
C PRO A 418 36.37 -62.43 -14.31
N ALA A 419 37.07 -62.41 -15.45
CA ALA A 419 37.86 -63.54 -15.93
C ALA A 419 38.85 -64.04 -14.88
N GLY A 420 38.87 -65.35 -14.63
CA GLY A 420 39.67 -65.97 -13.56
C GLY A 420 38.95 -66.07 -12.20
N SER A 421 37.68 -65.65 -12.10
CA SER A 421 36.88 -65.74 -10.87
C SER A 421 35.51 -66.37 -11.08
N THR A 422 34.96 -66.97 -10.03
CA THR A 422 33.66 -67.66 -9.99
C THR A 422 32.88 -67.31 -8.73
N SER A 423 31.56 -67.49 -8.75
CA SER A 423 30.68 -67.27 -7.60
C SER A 423 29.62 -68.38 -7.51
N ASN A 424 29.18 -68.68 -6.29
CA ASN A 424 28.00 -69.52 -6.07
C ASN A 424 26.71 -68.69 -6.24
N PRO A 425 25.56 -69.33 -6.53
CA PRO A 425 24.28 -68.65 -6.56
C PRO A 425 24.02 -67.88 -5.25
N GLY A 426 23.52 -66.65 -5.37
CA GLY A 426 23.28 -65.77 -4.21
C GLY A 426 24.52 -65.08 -3.63
N SER A 427 25.70 -65.15 -4.28
CA SER A 427 26.91 -64.48 -3.77
C SER A 427 26.91 -62.97 -4.06
N GLY A 428 27.32 -62.17 -3.07
CA GLY A 428 27.57 -60.74 -3.24
C GLY A 428 28.89 -60.40 -3.95
N SER A 429 29.78 -61.37 -4.15
CA SER A 429 31.09 -61.18 -4.78
C SER A 429 31.63 -62.44 -5.48
N CYS A 430 32.69 -62.29 -6.26
CA CYS A 430 33.38 -63.38 -6.97
C CYS A 430 34.73 -63.69 -6.33
N GLY A 431 35.11 -64.98 -6.29
CA GLY A 431 36.40 -65.46 -5.77
C GLY A 431 37.23 -66.20 -6.84
N PRO A 432 38.55 -66.34 -6.67
CA PRO A 432 39.43 -66.89 -7.71
C PRO A 432 39.15 -68.36 -8.08
N GLN A 433 39.35 -68.71 -9.35
CA GLN A 433 39.16 -70.06 -9.87
C GLN A 433 40.27 -71.04 -9.43
N PRO A 434 39.94 -72.26 -8.97
CA PRO A 434 40.93 -73.32 -8.77
C PRO A 434 41.38 -73.94 -10.11
N SER A 435 42.68 -73.88 -10.41
CA SER A 435 43.26 -74.17 -11.73
C SER A 435 43.41 -75.67 -12.05
N ARG A 436 42.91 -76.16 -13.22
CA ARG A 436 43.28 -77.47 -13.80
C ARG A 436 43.38 -77.51 -15.35
N ARG A 437 44.64 -77.58 -15.80
CA ARG A 437 45.27 -78.30 -16.96
C ARG A 437 44.43 -78.90 -18.13
N ALA A 438 44.76 -78.47 -19.37
CA ALA A 438 44.82 -79.10 -20.74
C ALA A 438 43.92 -80.30 -21.12
N GLN A 439 43.33 -80.44 -22.33
CA GLN A 439 43.82 -80.46 -23.75
C GLN A 439 42.59 -80.45 -24.73
N PRO A 440 42.67 -80.56 -26.10
CA PRO A 440 43.74 -80.36 -27.11
C PRO A 440 43.31 -79.46 -28.33
N VAL A 441 44.05 -79.48 -29.46
CA VAL A 441 43.92 -78.58 -30.63
C VAL A 441 43.56 -79.30 -31.95
N LEU A 442 42.61 -78.76 -32.73
CA LEU A 442 42.35 -78.92 -34.18
C LEU A 442 41.40 -77.76 -34.65
N ALA A 443 41.31 -77.31 -35.90
CA ALA A 443 42.25 -77.26 -37.05
C ALA A 443 41.70 -76.35 -38.19
N SER A 444 42.57 -75.90 -39.12
CA SER A 444 42.30 -75.42 -40.51
C SER A 444 41.18 -74.38 -40.81
N ARG A 445 41.57 -73.21 -41.37
CA ARG A 445 40.67 -72.22 -42.00
C ARG A 445 40.16 -72.71 -43.38
N PRO A 446 38.84 -72.66 -43.68
CA PRO A 446 38.32 -72.90 -45.02
C PRO A 446 38.29 -71.60 -45.85
N SER A 447 38.61 -71.70 -47.15
CA SER A 447 38.42 -70.61 -48.12
C SER A 447 37.03 -70.71 -48.75
N CYS A 448 36.31 -69.59 -48.91
CA CYS A 448 34.97 -69.58 -49.49
C CYS A 448 34.94 -70.00 -50.97
N LYS A 449 33.79 -70.47 -51.45
CA LYS A 449 33.61 -70.87 -52.85
C LYS A 449 33.57 -69.66 -53.77
N SER A 450 33.86 -69.86 -55.07
CA SER A 450 33.74 -68.79 -56.08
C SER A 450 32.32 -68.19 -56.08
N GLY A 451 32.23 -66.87 -56.00
CA GLY A 451 30.97 -66.13 -55.82
C GLY A 451 30.56 -65.88 -54.36
N GLN A 452 31.35 -66.34 -53.38
CA GLN A 452 31.14 -66.09 -51.95
C GLN A 452 32.32 -65.32 -51.34
N GLN A 453 32.04 -64.46 -50.35
CA GLN A 453 33.04 -63.74 -49.56
C GLN A 453 32.97 -64.15 -48.09
N SER A 454 34.12 -64.16 -47.40
CA SER A 454 34.20 -64.39 -45.95
C SER A 454 33.83 -63.09 -45.22
N CYS A 455 32.71 -63.08 -44.51
CA CYS A 455 32.15 -61.91 -43.83
C CYS A 455 32.04 -62.15 -42.32
N PRO A 456 32.26 -61.12 -41.48
CA PRO A 456 32.15 -61.26 -40.02
C PRO A 456 30.69 -61.40 -39.57
N VAL A 457 30.42 -62.31 -38.63
CA VAL A 457 29.10 -62.48 -38.02
C VAL A 457 28.89 -61.43 -36.93
N LEU A 458 28.03 -60.43 -37.20
CA LEU A 458 27.78 -59.29 -36.31
C LEU A 458 26.87 -59.62 -35.11
N SER A 459 26.20 -60.78 -35.11
CA SER A 459 25.24 -61.18 -34.07
C SER A 459 25.70 -62.39 -33.25
N GLY A 460 26.55 -62.13 -32.25
CA GLY A 460 26.91 -63.09 -31.19
C GLY A 460 28.24 -63.85 -31.41
N MET A 461 28.95 -64.09 -30.29
CA MET A 461 30.19 -64.87 -30.07
C MET A 461 31.41 -64.71 -31.03
N GLY A 462 31.29 -64.03 -32.17
CA GLY A 462 32.37 -63.77 -33.12
C GLY A 462 32.70 -64.94 -34.05
N GLY A 463 32.86 -64.67 -35.34
CA GLY A 463 33.21 -65.65 -36.37
C GLY A 463 33.22 -65.05 -37.77
N GLU A 464 33.72 -65.80 -38.75
CA GLU A 464 33.62 -65.49 -40.19
C GLU A 464 32.72 -66.54 -40.88
N GLU A 465 31.80 -66.11 -41.74
CA GLU A 465 30.90 -66.97 -42.53
C GLU A 465 31.01 -66.65 -44.03
N CYS A 466 30.84 -67.65 -44.91
CA CYS A 466 30.90 -67.48 -46.36
C CYS A 466 29.52 -67.09 -46.94
N ILE A 467 29.34 -65.82 -47.28
CA ILE A 467 28.08 -65.27 -47.81
C ILE A 467 28.10 -65.21 -49.33
N ASP A 468 27.00 -65.59 -50.00
CA ASP A 468 26.81 -65.46 -51.46
C ASP A 468 26.55 -64.00 -51.84
N ILE A 469 27.63 -63.29 -52.15
CA ILE A 469 27.59 -61.87 -52.52
C ILE A 469 26.98 -61.60 -53.91
N MET A 470 26.67 -62.65 -54.68
CA MET A 470 26.11 -62.52 -56.02
C MET A 470 24.58 -62.53 -56.02
N ARG A 471 23.96 -63.04 -54.93
CA ARG A 471 22.50 -63.27 -54.81
C ARG A 471 21.88 -62.90 -53.46
N ASN A 472 22.66 -62.77 -52.39
CA ASN A 472 22.11 -62.40 -51.08
C ASN A 472 21.68 -60.92 -51.08
N LEU A 473 20.45 -60.65 -50.63
CA LEU A 473 19.89 -59.31 -50.54
C LEU A 473 20.59 -58.46 -49.47
N GLU A 474 20.98 -59.04 -48.34
CA GLU A 474 21.58 -58.31 -47.20
C GLU A 474 23.10 -58.16 -47.32
N SER A 475 23.71 -58.64 -48.41
CA SER A 475 25.17 -58.57 -48.64
C SER A 475 25.48 -58.63 -50.14
N CYS A 476 24.78 -57.81 -50.92
CA CYS A 476 24.93 -57.80 -52.37
C CYS A 476 26.19 -57.04 -52.79
N GLY A 477 27.09 -57.69 -53.54
CA GLY A 477 28.34 -57.09 -54.01
C GLY A 477 29.53 -57.13 -53.03
N GLY A 478 29.33 -57.66 -51.82
CA GLY A 478 30.36 -57.79 -50.80
C GLY A 478 29.79 -57.98 -49.40
N CYS A 479 30.65 -57.95 -48.39
CA CYS A 479 30.20 -57.83 -46.99
C CYS A 479 29.68 -56.41 -46.71
N VAL A 480 28.55 -56.29 -46.02
CA VAL A 480 28.06 -55.01 -45.47
C VAL A 480 28.79 -54.71 -44.16
N GLY A 481 29.27 -53.47 -44.01
CA GLY A 481 29.91 -52.98 -42.80
C GLY A 481 28.91 -52.44 -41.78
N ALA A 482 29.37 -52.13 -40.57
CA ALA A 482 28.59 -51.34 -39.62
C ALA A 482 28.47 -49.88 -40.14
N GLU A 483 27.35 -49.21 -39.87
CA GLU A 483 27.11 -47.84 -40.33
C GLU A 483 28.18 -46.87 -39.78
N GLY A 484 29.12 -46.44 -40.64
CA GLY A 484 30.14 -45.43 -40.31
C GLY A 484 31.57 -45.74 -40.76
N ASP A 485 31.89 -46.98 -41.13
CA ASP A 485 33.26 -47.37 -41.53
C ASP A 485 33.42 -47.37 -43.07
N GLU A 486 34.00 -46.30 -43.64
CA GLU A 486 34.40 -46.21 -45.07
C GLU A 486 35.71 -46.97 -45.37
N ASP A 487 35.81 -48.22 -44.94
CA ASP A 487 36.99 -49.07 -45.13
C ASP A 487 36.85 -49.89 -46.43
N GLU A 488 37.90 -49.98 -47.26
CA GLU A 488 37.88 -50.63 -48.60
C GLU A 488 37.50 -52.13 -48.59
N LYS A 489 37.34 -52.71 -47.39
CA LYS A 489 36.98 -54.12 -47.15
C LYS A 489 35.48 -54.41 -47.31
N TYR A 490 34.60 -53.41 -47.18
CA TYR A 490 33.14 -53.59 -47.16
C TYR A 490 32.49 -53.07 -48.46
N THR A 491 32.60 -53.84 -49.53
CA THR A 491 32.02 -53.50 -50.85
C THR A 491 30.53 -53.86 -50.99
N GLY A 492 29.91 -54.41 -49.96
CA GLY A 492 28.54 -54.90 -49.98
C GLY A 492 27.50 -53.86 -49.66
N ARG A 493 26.30 -54.04 -50.21
CA ARG A 493 25.10 -53.26 -49.88
C ARG A 493 23.93 -54.18 -49.54
N ASP A 494 23.21 -53.84 -48.48
CA ASP A 494 21.88 -54.39 -48.22
C ASP A 494 20.86 -53.74 -49.18
N CYS A 495 20.30 -54.56 -50.07
CA CYS A 495 19.28 -54.14 -51.02
C CYS A 495 17.91 -53.94 -50.34
N THR A 496 17.64 -54.59 -49.20
CA THR A 496 16.38 -54.41 -48.47
C THR A 496 16.30 -53.06 -47.78
N ALA A 497 17.45 -52.50 -47.37
CA ALA A 497 17.61 -51.15 -46.84
C ALA A 497 17.47 -50.02 -47.90
N ILE A 498 17.20 -50.32 -49.17
CA ILE A 498 16.96 -49.29 -50.19
C ILE A 498 15.66 -48.53 -49.88
N ALA A 499 15.77 -47.22 -49.68
CA ALA A 499 14.66 -46.35 -49.32
C ALA A 499 13.49 -46.48 -50.32
N HIS A 500 12.27 -46.51 -49.77
CA HIS A 500 10.99 -46.59 -50.51
C HIS A 500 10.80 -47.82 -51.41
N VAL A 501 11.62 -48.86 -51.26
CA VAL A 501 11.48 -50.07 -52.08
C VAL A 501 10.40 -51.02 -51.58
N ASN A 502 9.83 -51.79 -52.51
CA ASN A 502 8.79 -52.78 -52.26
C ASN A 502 9.24 -54.20 -52.66
N VAL A 503 9.91 -54.35 -53.82
CA VAL A 503 10.54 -55.62 -54.24
C VAL A 503 11.94 -55.34 -54.80
N VAL A 504 12.92 -56.09 -54.29
CA VAL A 504 14.35 -56.02 -54.68
C VAL A 504 14.92 -57.39 -54.97
N GLY A 505 15.85 -57.43 -55.91
CA GLY A 505 16.74 -58.57 -56.17
C GLY A 505 18.21 -58.18 -55.96
N CYS A 506 19.06 -59.16 -55.68
CA CYS A 506 20.51 -59.05 -55.88
C CYS A 506 20.87 -59.87 -57.11
N ASN A 507 21.46 -59.23 -58.12
CA ASN A 507 21.79 -59.86 -59.39
C ASN A 507 23.22 -59.50 -59.78
N GLN A 508 24.09 -60.51 -59.88
CA GLN A 508 25.52 -60.36 -60.17
C GLN A 508 26.24 -59.37 -59.24
N GLY A 509 25.88 -59.36 -57.95
CA GLY A 509 26.46 -58.45 -56.96
C GLY A 509 25.99 -56.99 -57.08
N ARG A 510 24.88 -56.74 -57.77
CA ARG A 510 24.22 -55.43 -57.83
C ARG A 510 22.77 -55.52 -57.39
N CYS A 511 22.34 -54.60 -56.53
CA CYS A 511 20.93 -54.44 -56.20
C CYS A 511 20.14 -54.01 -57.43
N GLN A 512 19.00 -54.68 -57.65
CA GLN A 512 18.07 -54.42 -58.74
C GLN A 512 16.69 -54.14 -58.13
N VAL A 513 16.13 -52.96 -58.43
CA VAL A 513 14.80 -52.56 -57.93
C VAL A 513 13.74 -53.01 -58.92
N GLU A 514 12.85 -53.91 -58.50
CA GLU A 514 11.75 -54.41 -59.34
C GLU A 514 10.47 -53.58 -59.13
N SER A 515 10.18 -53.17 -57.89
CA SER A 515 9.09 -52.24 -57.62
C SER A 515 9.34 -51.38 -56.38
N CYS A 516 8.77 -50.18 -56.40
CA CYS A 516 8.80 -49.21 -55.33
C CYS A 516 7.44 -49.12 -54.62
N ARG A 517 7.43 -48.56 -53.41
CA ARG A 517 6.20 -48.26 -52.67
C ARG A 517 5.39 -47.17 -53.38
N GLU A 518 4.10 -47.11 -53.06
CA GLU A 518 3.19 -46.12 -53.62
C GLU A 518 3.73 -44.68 -53.46
N GLY A 519 3.64 -43.88 -54.53
CA GLY A 519 4.28 -42.56 -54.63
C GLY A 519 5.65 -42.55 -55.34
N TYR A 520 6.34 -43.69 -55.44
CA TYR A 520 7.69 -43.79 -56.01
C TYR A 520 7.73 -44.69 -57.26
N GLU A 521 8.71 -44.47 -58.15
CA GLU A 521 9.00 -45.30 -59.32
C GLU A 521 10.47 -45.78 -59.36
N PRO A 522 10.75 -46.96 -59.96
CA PRO A 522 12.11 -47.48 -60.06
C PRO A 522 13.01 -46.61 -60.95
N SER A 523 14.19 -46.24 -60.43
CA SER A 523 15.25 -45.58 -61.18
C SER A 523 16.58 -46.30 -60.93
N GLY A 524 16.88 -47.29 -61.77
CA GLY A 524 18.10 -48.09 -61.67
C GLY A 524 18.19 -48.91 -60.38
N GLN A 525 18.96 -48.41 -59.41
CA GLN A 525 19.19 -49.05 -58.10
C GLN A 525 18.49 -48.31 -56.94
N SER A 526 17.53 -47.42 -57.23
CA SER A 526 16.81 -46.63 -56.25
C SER A 526 15.33 -46.43 -56.63
N CYS A 527 14.57 -45.90 -55.69
CA CYS A 527 13.19 -45.44 -55.89
C CYS A 527 13.16 -43.91 -55.84
N VAL A 528 12.55 -43.27 -56.83
CA VAL A 528 12.42 -41.80 -56.93
C VAL A 528 10.95 -41.38 -56.93
N GLU A 529 10.64 -40.18 -56.46
CA GLU A 529 9.24 -39.70 -56.40
C GLU A 529 8.65 -39.50 -57.79
N LYS A 530 7.41 -39.97 -57.99
CA LYS A 530 6.67 -39.77 -59.23
C LYS A 530 6.36 -38.28 -59.39
N SER A 531 7.01 -37.64 -60.36
CA SER A 531 6.85 -36.21 -60.62
C SER A 531 5.41 -35.87 -61.02
N ALA A 532 4.71 -35.11 -60.16
CA ALA A 532 3.33 -34.72 -60.39
C ALA A 532 3.23 -33.63 -61.48
N TYR A 533 2.80 -34.02 -62.70
CA TYR A 533 2.51 -33.06 -63.77
C TYR A 533 1.00 -32.71 -63.87
N VAL A 534 0.73 -31.42 -64.10
CA VAL A 534 -0.57 -30.77 -63.86
C VAL A 534 -1.54 -30.91 -65.04
N GLY A 535 -2.81 -31.23 -64.77
CA GLY A 535 -3.93 -31.14 -65.70
C GLY A 535 -5.11 -30.34 -65.11
N LYS A 536 -5.40 -29.16 -65.67
CA LYS A 536 -6.45 -28.24 -65.18
C LYS A 536 -7.86 -28.68 -65.58
N ASN A 537 -8.84 -28.56 -64.68
CA ASN A 537 -10.02 -27.65 -64.82
C ASN A 537 -11.16 -28.01 -63.85
N GLY A 538 -11.95 -27.00 -63.45
CA GLY A 538 -13.37 -27.20 -63.07
C GLY A 538 -13.73 -27.04 -61.59
N THR A 539 -14.05 -25.80 -61.21
CA THR A 539 -15.10 -25.43 -60.22
C THR A 539 -15.14 -26.15 -58.85
N SER A 540 -14.65 -25.46 -57.80
CA SER A 540 -14.93 -25.80 -56.40
C SER A 540 -15.83 -24.76 -55.73
N SER A 541 -17.11 -25.10 -55.58
CA SER A 541 -18.03 -24.39 -54.68
C SER A 541 -18.12 -25.10 -53.33
N HIS A 542 -18.03 -24.32 -52.25
CA HIS A 542 -18.50 -24.63 -50.90
C HIS A 542 -17.85 -25.78 -50.08
N SER A 543 -17.20 -25.33 -49.00
CA SER A 543 -17.65 -25.60 -47.62
C SER A 543 -17.26 -26.91 -46.90
N SER A 544 -16.34 -26.72 -45.96
CA SER A 544 -16.52 -27.04 -44.52
C SER A 544 -16.91 -28.46 -44.08
N ARG A 545 -15.91 -29.09 -43.43
CA ARG A 545 -16.00 -29.69 -42.09
C ARG A 545 -16.70 -31.07 -41.95
N ALA A 546 -15.90 -32.02 -41.45
CA ALA A 546 -16.37 -33.35 -41.03
C ALA A 546 -17.32 -33.31 -39.83
N LYS A 547 -18.30 -34.22 -39.80
CA LYS A 547 -18.33 -35.39 -38.87
C LYS A 547 -19.53 -36.32 -39.10
N ARG A 548 -19.21 -37.62 -39.21
CA ARG A 548 -19.91 -38.81 -38.67
C ARG A 548 -21.46 -38.83 -38.60
N GLY A 549 -22.04 -39.88 -39.19
CA GLY A 549 -22.95 -40.75 -38.43
C GLY A 549 -24.09 -41.43 -39.18
N LEU A 550 -24.31 -42.70 -38.83
CA LEU A 550 -25.57 -43.46 -38.87
C LEU A 550 -26.05 -44.08 -40.21
N PHE A 551 -25.67 -45.35 -40.37
CA PHE A 551 -26.57 -46.49 -40.63
C PHE A 551 -27.77 -46.32 -41.59
N SER A 552 -27.67 -46.94 -42.77
CA SER A 552 -28.84 -47.50 -43.45
C SER A 552 -29.34 -48.75 -42.70
N ARG A 553 -30.66 -48.88 -42.57
CA ARG A 553 -31.34 -50.18 -42.46
C ARG A 553 -32.11 -50.46 -43.77
N HIS A 554 -32.29 -51.73 -44.05
CA HIS A 554 -32.98 -52.29 -45.21
C HIS A 554 -34.51 -52.12 -45.15
N ASP A 555 -35.08 -52.06 -46.34
CA ASP A 555 -36.30 -52.73 -46.84
C ASP A 555 -37.73 -52.41 -46.33
N THR A 556 -38.59 -52.36 -47.35
CA THR A 556 -39.98 -52.84 -47.47
C THR A 556 -41.16 -52.03 -46.91
N PHE A 557 -42.07 -51.74 -47.87
CA PHE A 557 -43.47 -51.29 -47.80
C PHE A 557 -43.75 -49.86 -47.27
#